data_AF-A0A7S4BVL2-F1
#
_entry.id   AF-A0A7S4BVL2-F1
#
_cell.length_a   1.000
_cell.length_b   1.000
_cell.length_c   1.000
_cell.angle_alpha   90.00
_cell.angle_beta   90.00
_cell.angle_gamma   90.00
#
_symmetry.space_group_name_H-M   'P 1'
#
loop_
_entity.id
_entity.type
_entity.pdbx_description
1 polymer ?
#
loop_
_entity_poly.entity_id
_entity_poly.type
_entity_poly.pdbx_seq_one_letter_code
_entity_poly.pdbx_strand_id
1 'polypeptide(L)'
;LSAPAWVRAVLCVLPLLPLQGVRVLLRRLLALSSLRIGPVHMKPLLLLLPPLLLFGPAAARKLDELSLPALRKQLFIRGVLCETCVGRADYVAALRKSFKLPVREDLRAQWEADAAYERNKKLFNLTKSEFVVQLREADLAMDEAVAARAYDSFQQQLSDGQVDFVNGSVRFSMPVSSRIAPYVHPLIVEAIEAAHACARAASTRLPSRLRASAAAAETWLHESGVIYALIAILLSVIAADLALERHARRTQWRRVAAQSGRGERRVRREADASRRVRMAAAGGDAGGGSGGDGGDG
;
A
#
# COMPACT_ATOMS: atom_id res chain seq x y z
N LEU A 1 21.37 -20.36 -10.74
CA LEU A 1 21.36 -19.39 -9.62
C LEU A 1 19.95 -18.83 -9.49
N SER A 2 19.16 -19.37 -8.56
CA SER A 2 17.78 -18.97 -8.32
C SER A 2 17.75 -17.63 -7.59
N ALA A 3 17.03 -16.65 -8.12
CA ALA A 3 16.83 -15.40 -7.41
C ALA A 3 16.06 -15.66 -6.09
N PRO A 4 16.49 -15.05 -4.98
CA PRO A 4 15.86 -15.21 -3.68
C PRO A 4 14.41 -14.68 -3.71
N ALA A 5 13.52 -15.28 -2.93
CA ALA A 5 12.07 -15.06 -2.99
C ALA A 5 11.66 -13.58 -2.85
N TRP A 6 12.44 -12.77 -2.14
CA TRP A 6 12.21 -11.34 -1.98
C TRP A 6 12.36 -10.55 -3.30
N VAL A 7 13.25 -10.98 -4.21
CA VAL A 7 13.40 -10.35 -5.54
C VAL A 7 12.14 -10.56 -6.37
N ARG A 8 11.47 -11.71 -6.23
CA ARG A 8 10.21 -12.02 -6.92
C ARG A 8 9.03 -11.25 -6.31
N ALA A 9 9.01 -11.08 -4.98
CA ALA A 9 7.99 -10.28 -4.31
C ALA A 9 8.09 -8.79 -4.68
N VAL A 10 9.31 -8.24 -4.74
CA VAL A 10 9.56 -6.85 -5.18
C VAL A 10 9.19 -6.64 -6.65
N LEU A 11 9.48 -7.62 -7.52
CA LEU A 11 9.06 -7.61 -8.93
C LEU A 11 7.53 -7.67 -9.12
N CYS A 12 6.78 -8.24 -8.17
CA CYS A 12 5.31 -8.28 -8.21
C CYS A 12 4.65 -6.99 -7.72
N VAL A 13 5.33 -6.18 -6.89
CA VAL A 13 4.78 -4.91 -6.37
C VAL A 13 5.15 -3.72 -7.27
N LEU A 14 6.24 -3.82 -8.04
CA LEU A 14 6.68 -2.79 -8.98
C LEU A 14 5.66 -2.34 -10.05
N PRO A 15 4.73 -3.17 -10.58
CA PRO A 15 3.76 -2.72 -11.59
C PRO A 15 2.59 -1.90 -11.03
N LEU A 16 2.53 -1.66 -9.71
CA LEU A 16 1.50 -0.80 -9.08
C LEU A 16 1.90 0.67 -8.97
N LEU A 17 3.10 1.04 -9.44
CA LEU A 17 3.55 2.44 -9.58
C LEU A 17 3.14 3.00 -10.96
N PRO A 18 2.82 4.30 -11.07
CA PRO A 18 2.11 4.89 -12.23
C PRO A 18 2.79 4.68 -13.59
N LEU A 19 2.29 3.68 -14.32
CA LEU A 19 1.98 3.46 -15.75
C LEU A 19 2.51 4.35 -16.90
N GLN A 20 3.63 5.08 -16.78
CA GLN A 20 4.24 5.72 -17.98
C GLN A 20 5.47 4.98 -18.55
N GLY A 21 6.09 4.05 -17.83
CA GLY A 21 7.25 3.28 -18.33
C GLY A 21 6.94 1.91 -18.96
N VAL A 22 5.78 1.30 -18.69
CA VAL A 22 5.51 -0.12 -18.98
C VAL A 22 5.15 -0.39 -20.44
N ARG A 23 4.64 0.61 -21.17
CA ARG A 23 4.22 0.44 -22.58
C ARG A 23 5.38 0.20 -23.56
N VAL A 24 6.60 0.62 -23.22
CA VAL A 24 7.79 0.43 -24.08
C VAL A 24 8.37 -0.98 -23.91
N LEU A 25 8.21 -1.60 -22.73
CA LEU A 25 8.70 -2.95 -22.46
C LEU A 25 7.75 -4.04 -23.02
N LEU A 26 6.43 -3.81 -22.96
CA LEU A 26 5.42 -4.76 -23.42
C LEU A 26 5.46 -4.98 -24.95
N ARG A 27 5.86 -3.96 -25.73
CA ARG A 27 6.02 -4.06 -27.19
C ARG A 27 7.24 -4.88 -27.62
N ARG A 28 8.26 -5.04 -26.76
CA ARG A 28 9.43 -5.89 -27.06
C ARG A 28 9.24 -7.35 -26.64
N LEU A 29 8.33 -7.63 -25.70
CA LEU A 29 8.02 -9.01 -25.26
C LEU A 29 7.00 -9.73 -26.16
N LEU A 30 6.14 -9.00 -26.86
CA LEU A 30 5.20 -9.57 -27.86
C LEU A 30 5.87 -10.00 -29.18
N ALA A 31 7.16 -9.73 -29.36
CA ALA A 31 7.93 -10.14 -30.55
C ALA A 31 8.62 -11.51 -30.38
N LEU A 32 8.48 -12.19 -29.23
CA LEU A 32 9.17 -13.45 -28.92
C LEU A 32 8.25 -14.67 -28.70
N SER A 33 6.94 -14.54 -28.89
CA SER A 33 5.97 -15.63 -28.72
C SER A 33 5.51 -16.27 -30.04
N SER A 34 6.42 -16.40 -31.01
CA SER A 34 6.27 -17.30 -32.15
C SER A 34 7.03 -18.61 -31.90
N LEU A 35 6.48 -19.48 -31.05
CA LEU A 35 6.96 -20.85 -30.91
C LEU A 35 5.77 -21.82 -30.97
N ARG A 36 5.72 -22.50 -32.12
CA ARG A 36 4.82 -23.60 -32.48
C ARG A 36 4.91 -24.71 -31.44
N ILE A 37 3.76 -25.13 -30.91
CA ILE A 37 3.57 -26.48 -30.39
C ILE A 37 2.39 -27.07 -31.17
N GLY A 38 2.65 -28.22 -31.80
CA GLY A 38 1.77 -28.90 -32.74
C GLY A 38 0.60 -29.65 -32.08
N PRO A 39 -0.26 -30.25 -32.92
CA PRO A 39 -1.56 -30.77 -32.51
C PRO A 39 -1.45 -32.21 -32.01
N VAL A 40 -2.10 -32.52 -30.89
CA VAL A 40 -2.37 -33.91 -30.50
C VAL A 40 -3.87 -34.14 -30.47
N HIS A 41 -4.23 -35.09 -31.33
CA HIS A 41 -5.50 -35.75 -31.63
C HIS A 41 -6.76 -35.53 -30.79
N MET A 42 -7.83 -35.37 -31.56
CA MET A 42 -9.23 -35.40 -31.20
C MET A 42 -9.84 -36.82 -31.24
N LYS A 43 -10.80 -37.02 -30.31
CA LYS A 43 -12.02 -37.87 -30.35
C LYS A 43 -11.89 -39.38 -30.05
N PRO A 44 -13.00 -40.07 -29.69
CA PRO A 44 -14.14 -39.67 -28.85
C PRO A 44 -14.52 -40.78 -27.83
N LEU A 45 -15.09 -40.44 -26.67
CA LEU A 45 -15.88 -41.41 -25.89
C LEU A 45 -17.18 -40.76 -25.41
N LEU A 46 -18.10 -40.67 -26.37
CA LEU A 46 -19.53 -40.79 -26.11
C LEU A 46 -19.76 -42.19 -25.55
N LEU A 47 -20.22 -42.28 -24.31
CA LEU A 47 -21.08 -43.33 -23.73
C LEU A 47 -20.94 -43.19 -22.22
N LEU A 48 -21.96 -42.60 -21.58
CA LEU A 48 -22.41 -42.81 -20.19
C LEU A 48 -23.07 -41.53 -19.64
N LEU A 49 -24.28 -41.29 -20.10
CA LEU A 49 -25.38 -40.73 -19.31
C LEU A 49 -26.69 -41.25 -19.95
N PRO A 50 -27.76 -41.57 -19.20
CA PRO A 50 -27.98 -41.18 -17.81
C PRO A 50 -28.60 -42.27 -16.89
N PRO A 51 -28.66 -42.03 -15.58
CA PRO A 51 -29.91 -42.23 -14.87
C PRO A 51 -30.36 -40.86 -14.33
N LEU A 52 -31.11 -40.13 -15.17
CA LEU A 52 -31.70 -38.83 -14.86
C LEU A 52 -33.20 -38.95 -14.49
N LEU A 53 -33.65 -40.11 -13.98
CA LEU A 53 -35.08 -40.37 -13.75
C LEU A 53 -35.41 -40.91 -12.35
N LEU A 54 -34.60 -40.60 -11.33
CA LEU A 54 -34.93 -40.93 -9.93
C LEU A 54 -34.87 -39.76 -8.94
N PHE A 55 -34.76 -38.53 -9.42
CA PHE A 55 -35.15 -37.37 -8.62
C PHE A 55 -36.58 -37.00 -8.98
N GLY A 56 -37.54 -37.63 -8.29
CA GLY A 56 -38.90 -37.10 -8.21
C GLY A 56 -38.86 -35.63 -7.77
N PRO A 57 -39.88 -34.81 -8.09
CA PRO A 57 -39.94 -33.41 -7.70
C PRO A 57 -40.07 -33.35 -6.17
N ALA A 58 -38.94 -33.39 -5.49
CA ALA A 58 -38.83 -33.18 -4.06
C ALA A 58 -39.26 -31.74 -3.80
N ALA A 59 -40.54 -31.61 -3.48
CA ALA A 59 -41.20 -30.45 -2.95
C ALA A 59 -40.83 -29.15 -3.68
N ALA A 60 -41.69 -28.77 -4.64
CA ALA A 60 -42.03 -27.37 -4.81
C ALA A 60 -42.68 -26.87 -3.49
N ARG A 61 -41.90 -26.78 -2.41
CA ARG A 61 -42.25 -26.00 -1.23
C ARG A 61 -42.61 -24.63 -1.79
N LYS A 62 -43.80 -24.15 -1.46
CA LYS A 62 -44.26 -22.84 -1.90
C LYS A 62 -43.16 -21.85 -1.52
N LEU A 63 -42.50 -21.28 -2.53
CA LEU A 63 -41.45 -20.27 -2.34
C LEU A 63 -41.98 -19.10 -1.48
N ASP A 64 -43.30 -18.92 -1.54
CA ASP A 64 -44.10 -17.95 -0.81
C ASP A 64 -44.28 -18.27 0.68
N GLU A 65 -43.76 -19.41 1.17
CA GLU A 65 -43.71 -19.78 2.60
C GLU A 65 -42.29 -19.62 3.20
N LEU A 66 -41.25 -19.46 2.38
CA LEU A 66 -39.88 -19.28 2.89
C LEU A 66 -39.69 -17.88 3.50
N SER A 67 -39.04 -17.83 4.66
CA SER A 67 -38.63 -16.59 5.30
C SER A 67 -37.64 -15.81 4.44
N LEU A 68 -37.59 -14.47 4.59
CA LEU A 68 -36.64 -13.61 3.89
C LEU A 68 -35.17 -14.07 4.01
N PRO A 69 -34.67 -14.46 5.21
CA PRO A 69 -33.31 -15.00 5.34
C PRO A 69 -33.09 -16.28 4.54
N ALA A 70 -34.10 -17.16 4.48
CA ALA A 70 -34.01 -18.41 3.72
C ALA A 70 -33.98 -18.16 2.21
N LEU A 71 -34.76 -17.18 1.72
CA LEU A 71 -34.72 -16.75 0.32
C LEU A 71 -33.34 -16.15 -0.05
N ARG A 72 -32.78 -15.30 0.81
CA ARG A 72 -31.42 -14.75 0.63
C ARG A 72 -30.35 -15.83 0.59
N LYS A 73 -30.40 -16.80 1.52
CA LYS A 73 -29.51 -17.97 1.52
C LYS A 73 -29.59 -18.71 0.18
N GLN A 74 -30.80 -19.00 -0.32
CA GLN A 74 -31.01 -19.75 -1.56
C GLN A 74 -30.49 -19.03 -2.81
N LEU A 75 -30.56 -17.70 -2.87
CA LEU A 75 -29.96 -16.91 -3.94
C LEU A 75 -28.43 -16.87 -3.85
N PHE A 76 -27.92 -16.62 -2.64
CA PHE A 76 -26.48 -16.54 -2.40
C PHE A 76 -25.77 -17.85 -2.75
N ILE A 77 -26.29 -19.01 -2.32
CA ILE A 77 -25.71 -20.32 -2.65
C ILE A 77 -25.81 -20.68 -4.14
N ARG A 78 -26.57 -19.91 -4.94
CA ARG A 78 -26.60 -20.01 -6.40
C ARG A 78 -25.71 -18.96 -7.07
N GLY A 79 -24.98 -18.16 -6.31
CA GLY A 79 -24.09 -17.10 -6.79
C GLY A 79 -24.82 -15.86 -7.29
N VAL A 80 -26.06 -15.63 -6.85
CA VAL A 80 -26.87 -14.47 -7.27
C VAL A 80 -26.97 -13.47 -6.12
N LEU A 81 -26.44 -12.28 -6.32
CA LEU A 81 -26.60 -11.12 -5.44
C LEU A 81 -27.69 -10.23 -6.03
N CYS A 82 -28.74 -9.95 -5.25
CA CYS A 82 -29.82 -9.06 -5.67
C CYS A 82 -29.70 -7.72 -4.94
N GLU A 83 -29.00 -6.77 -5.54
CA GLU A 83 -28.78 -5.43 -4.98
C GLU A 83 -30.07 -4.58 -4.97
N THR A 84 -30.97 -4.82 -5.94
CA THR A 84 -32.22 -4.07 -6.10
C THR A 84 -33.43 -4.70 -5.40
N CYS A 85 -33.25 -5.83 -4.71
CA CYS A 85 -34.37 -6.52 -4.03
C CYS A 85 -34.67 -5.86 -2.69
N VAL A 86 -35.79 -5.14 -2.60
CA VAL A 86 -36.24 -4.47 -1.37
C VAL A 86 -37.23 -5.37 -0.62
N GLY A 87 -38.15 -6.01 -1.33
CA GLY A 87 -39.24 -6.78 -0.76
C GLY A 87 -39.14 -8.29 -1.00
N ARG A 88 -39.93 -9.07 -0.26
CA ARG A 88 -40.00 -10.54 -0.39
C ARG A 88 -40.35 -10.98 -1.81
N ALA A 89 -41.27 -10.28 -2.46
CA ALA A 89 -41.69 -10.57 -3.83
C ALA A 89 -40.51 -10.50 -4.81
N ASP A 90 -39.61 -9.53 -4.66
CA ASP A 90 -38.42 -9.36 -5.51
C ASP A 90 -37.47 -10.54 -5.35
N TYR A 91 -37.22 -10.96 -4.10
CA TYR A 91 -36.38 -12.13 -3.79
C TYR A 91 -36.98 -13.42 -4.36
N VAL A 92 -38.30 -13.62 -4.25
CA VAL A 92 -38.97 -14.79 -4.85
C VAL A 92 -38.87 -14.76 -6.37
N ALA A 93 -39.08 -13.60 -7.00
CA ALA A 93 -38.96 -13.45 -8.46
C ALA A 93 -37.52 -13.71 -8.94
N ALA A 94 -36.52 -13.16 -8.25
CA ALA A 94 -35.11 -13.42 -8.53
C ALA A 94 -34.77 -14.92 -8.36
N LEU A 95 -35.31 -15.57 -7.32
CA LEU A 95 -35.06 -16.99 -7.06
C LEU A 95 -35.70 -17.90 -8.12
N ARG A 96 -36.91 -17.56 -8.59
CA ARG A 96 -37.56 -18.26 -9.71
C ARG A 96 -36.73 -18.18 -10.99
N LYS A 97 -36.13 -17.01 -11.30
CA LYS A 97 -35.25 -16.83 -12.47
C LYS A 97 -33.96 -17.63 -12.36
N SER A 98 -33.40 -17.73 -11.16
CA SER A 98 -32.11 -18.37 -10.88
C SER A 98 -32.21 -19.85 -10.53
N PHE A 99 -33.41 -20.44 -10.53
CA PHE A 99 -33.62 -21.85 -10.13
C PHE A 99 -32.85 -22.86 -11.00
N LYS A 100 -32.50 -22.47 -12.23
CA LYS A 100 -31.69 -23.26 -13.17
C LYS A 100 -30.21 -23.32 -12.78
N LEU A 101 -29.73 -22.40 -11.94
CA LEU A 101 -28.35 -22.39 -11.50
C LEU A 101 -28.13 -23.50 -10.46
N PRO A 102 -27.05 -24.30 -10.58
CA PRO A 102 -26.75 -25.32 -9.60
C PRO A 102 -26.42 -24.69 -8.26
N VAL A 103 -26.72 -25.41 -7.18
CA VAL A 103 -26.30 -24.99 -5.85
C VAL A 103 -24.80 -25.22 -5.72
N ARG A 104 -24.11 -24.17 -5.29
CA ARG A 104 -22.67 -24.14 -5.08
C ARG A 104 -22.37 -24.41 -3.61
N GLU A 105 -21.81 -25.58 -3.32
CA GLU A 105 -21.49 -26.01 -1.96
C GLU A 105 -20.45 -25.12 -1.29
N ASP A 106 -19.51 -24.54 -2.06
CA ASP A 106 -18.53 -23.57 -1.56
C ASP A 106 -19.22 -22.30 -1.01
N LEU A 107 -20.24 -21.80 -1.69
CA LEU A 107 -21.02 -20.65 -1.25
C LEU A 107 -21.95 -21.00 -0.08
N ARG A 108 -22.44 -22.24 -0.01
CA ARG A 108 -23.21 -22.71 1.14
C ARG A 108 -22.37 -22.73 2.40
N ALA A 109 -21.17 -23.32 2.33
CA ALA A 109 -20.22 -23.33 3.42
C ALA A 109 -19.84 -21.91 3.86
N GLN A 110 -19.62 -21.00 2.89
CA GLN A 110 -19.34 -19.60 3.19
C GLN A 110 -20.49 -18.91 3.94
N TRP A 111 -21.74 -19.06 3.48
CA TRP A 111 -22.90 -18.47 4.16
C TRP A 111 -23.06 -19.00 5.59
N GLU A 112 -22.81 -20.29 5.80
CA GLU A 112 -22.90 -20.90 7.13
C GLU A 112 -21.79 -20.42 8.06
N ALA A 113 -20.58 -20.23 7.54
CA ALA A 113 -19.48 -19.59 8.24
C ALA A 113 -19.81 -18.14 8.61
N ASP A 114 -20.32 -17.34 7.68
CA ASP A 114 -20.72 -15.94 7.93
C ASP A 114 -21.84 -15.86 8.97
N ALA A 115 -22.84 -16.74 8.89
CA ALA A 115 -23.93 -16.81 9.86
C ALA A 115 -23.45 -17.28 11.25
N ALA A 116 -22.47 -18.18 11.31
CA ALA A 116 -21.84 -18.59 12.56
C ALA A 116 -21.02 -17.45 13.17
N TYR A 117 -20.27 -16.73 12.34
CA TYR A 117 -19.52 -15.54 12.74
C TYR A 117 -20.45 -14.48 13.34
N GLU A 118 -21.56 -14.14 12.69
CA GLU A 118 -22.52 -13.16 13.22
C GLU A 118 -23.19 -13.59 14.54
N ARG A 119 -23.38 -14.90 14.76
CA ARG A 119 -23.83 -15.40 16.07
C ARG A 119 -22.75 -15.22 17.12
N ASN A 120 -21.51 -15.60 16.82
CA ASN A 120 -20.38 -15.48 17.74
C ASN A 120 -20.04 -14.02 18.04
N LYS A 121 -20.10 -13.14 17.04
CA LYS A 121 -19.93 -11.69 17.18
C LYS A 121 -20.85 -11.09 18.24
N LYS A 122 -22.10 -11.54 18.31
CA LYS A 122 -23.05 -11.10 19.34
C LYS A 122 -22.69 -11.60 20.73
N LEU A 123 -22.15 -12.82 20.83
CA LEU A 123 -21.70 -13.41 22.09
C LEU A 123 -20.44 -12.73 22.63
N PHE A 124 -19.55 -12.29 21.75
CA PHE A 124 -18.27 -11.68 22.09
C PHE A 124 -18.25 -10.15 21.90
N ASN A 125 -19.42 -9.52 21.86
CA ASN A 125 -19.51 -8.06 21.89
C ASN A 125 -19.25 -7.55 23.31
N LEU A 126 -18.00 -7.60 23.72
CA LEU A 126 -17.52 -7.21 25.04
C LEU A 126 -17.49 -5.69 25.18
N THR A 127 -17.80 -5.20 26.37
CA THR A 127 -17.53 -3.82 26.75
C THR A 127 -16.02 -3.61 26.91
N LYS A 128 -15.58 -2.35 26.80
CA LYS A 128 -14.16 -1.98 27.02
C LYS A 128 -13.64 -2.47 28.37
N SER A 129 -14.44 -2.35 29.43
CA SER A 129 -14.07 -2.82 30.78
C SER A 129 -13.88 -4.34 30.84
N GLU A 130 -14.79 -5.12 30.27
CA GLU A 130 -14.70 -6.58 30.26
C GLU A 130 -13.48 -7.06 29.47
N PHE A 131 -13.21 -6.41 28.33
CA PHE A 131 -12.04 -6.71 27.51
C PHE A 131 -10.72 -6.45 28.26
N VAL A 132 -10.62 -5.34 29.00
CA VAL A 132 -9.42 -5.03 29.79
C VAL A 132 -9.23 -6.01 30.94
N VAL A 133 -10.31 -6.44 31.59
CA VAL A 133 -10.25 -7.50 32.62
C VAL A 133 -9.73 -8.80 32.02
N GLN A 134 -10.25 -9.24 30.88
CA GLN A 134 -9.79 -10.45 30.20
C GLN A 134 -8.33 -10.38 29.75
N LEU A 135 -7.86 -9.21 29.29
CA LEU A 135 -6.44 -9.01 28.95
C LEU A 135 -5.53 -9.14 30.18
N ARG A 136 -5.95 -8.58 31.33
CA ARG A 136 -5.21 -8.70 32.59
C ARG A 136 -5.19 -10.14 33.10
N GLU A 137 -6.31 -10.86 33.00
CA GLU A 137 -6.40 -12.28 33.34
C GLU A 137 -5.53 -13.16 32.45
N ALA A 138 -5.31 -12.74 31.20
CA ALA A 138 -4.39 -13.39 30.27
C ALA A 138 -2.91 -13.04 30.50
N ASP A 139 -2.58 -12.37 31.62
CA ASP A 139 -1.23 -11.92 32.00
C ASP A 139 -0.54 -11.02 30.96
N LEU A 140 -1.33 -10.36 30.12
CA LEU A 140 -0.86 -9.33 29.20
C LEU A 140 -0.83 -8.02 29.99
N ALA A 141 0.23 -7.80 30.75
CA ALA A 141 0.46 -6.54 31.46
C ALA A 141 0.54 -5.38 30.46
N MET A 142 -0.57 -4.66 30.31
CA MET A 142 -0.70 -3.54 29.38
C MET A 142 -1.14 -2.28 30.12
N ASP A 143 -0.44 -1.18 29.86
CA ASP A 143 -0.88 0.14 30.30
C ASP A 143 -2.26 0.46 29.72
N GLU A 144 -3.02 1.32 30.41
CA GLU A 144 -4.40 1.67 30.03
C GLU A 144 -4.52 2.22 28.61
N ALA A 145 -3.52 2.99 28.16
CA ALA A 145 -3.46 3.53 26.80
C ALA A 145 -3.22 2.45 25.72
N VAL A 146 -2.54 1.36 26.07
CA VAL A 146 -2.31 0.22 25.17
C VAL A 146 -3.56 -0.65 25.13
N ALA A 147 -4.16 -0.89 26.30
CA ALA A 147 -5.41 -1.62 26.44
C ALA A 147 -6.58 -0.95 25.67
N ALA A 148 -6.67 0.38 25.71
CA ALA A 148 -7.66 1.14 24.94
C ALA A 148 -7.51 0.92 23.43
N ARG A 149 -6.28 1.01 22.90
CA ARG A 149 -6.02 0.79 21.48
C ARG A 149 -6.24 -0.66 21.05
N ALA A 150 -5.89 -1.61 21.93
CA ALA A 150 -6.17 -3.02 21.69
C ALA A 150 -7.68 -3.28 21.58
N TYR A 151 -8.49 -2.63 22.43
CA TYR A 151 -9.94 -2.71 22.36
C TYR A 151 -10.50 -2.11 21.06
N ASP A 152 -10.05 -0.93 20.67
CA ASP A 152 -10.51 -0.28 19.43
C ASP A 152 -10.18 -1.14 18.20
N SER A 153 -8.98 -1.72 18.18
CA SER A 153 -8.56 -2.66 17.13
C SER A 153 -9.36 -3.97 17.15
N PHE A 154 -9.69 -4.49 18.33
CA PHE A 154 -10.55 -5.65 18.49
C PHE A 154 -11.96 -5.38 17.94
N GLN A 155 -12.57 -4.25 18.31
CA GLN A 155 -13.90 -3.86 17.82
C GLN A 155 -13.91 -3.68 16.30
N GLN A 156 -12.88 -3.06 15.75
CA GLN A 156 -12.72 -2.90 14.30
C GLN A 156 -12.62 -4.28 13.61
N GLN A 157 -11.75 -5.17 14.09
CA GLN A 157 -11.60 -6.52 13.54
C GLN A 157 -12.88 -7.36 13.68
N LEU A 158 -13.60 -7.19 14.78
CA LEU A 158 -14.87 -7.86 15.03
C LEU A 158 -15.92 -7.40 14.02
N SER A 159 -15.93 -6.09 13.70
CA SER A 159 -16.81 -5.51 12.69
C SER A 159 -16.49 -6.01 11.27
N ASP A 160 -15.20 -6.17 10.96
CA ASP A 160 -14.67 -6.50 9.64
C ASP A 160 -14.65 -8.02 9.32
N GLY A 161 -15.13 -8.86 10.24
CA GLY A 161 -15.17 -10.32 9.99
C GLY A 161 -13.84 -11.03 10.27
N GLN A 162 -12.91 -10.42 11.01
CA GLN A 162 -11.51 -10.84 11.10
C GLN A 162 -11.13 -11.48 12.45
N VAL A 163 -12.09 -11.66 13.33
CA VAL A 163 -11.89 -12.28 14.64
C VAL A 163 -12.14 -13.79 14.54
N ASP A 164 -11.13 -14.59 14.87
CA ASP A 164 -11.28 -16.04 14.88
C ASP A 164 -11.84 -16.51 16.23
N PHE A 165 -12.92 -17.28 16.20
CA PHE A 165 -13.52 -17.90 17.38
C PHE A 165 -13.08 -19.36 17.46
N VAL A 166 -12.22 -19.70 18.43
CA VAL A 166 -11.62 -21.03 18.56
C VAL A 166 -11.87 -21.57 19.95
N ASN A 167 -12.65 -22.65 20.08
CA ASN A 167 -12.86 -23.38 21.35
C ASN A 167 -13.28 -22.48 22.54
N GLY A 168 -14.17 -21.51 22.31
CA GLY A 168 -14.61 -20.56 23.35
C GLY A 168 -13.61 -19.44 23.64
N SER A 169 -12.44 -19.46 23.01
CA SER A 169 -11.47 -18.36 23.02
C SER A 169 -11.60 -17.52 21.76
N VAL A 170 -11.13 -16.28 21.86
CA VAL A 170 -11.11 -15.31 20.77
C VAL A 170 -9.68 -15.06 20.38
N ARG A 171 -9.39 -15.18 19.09
CA ARG A 171 -8.10 -14.83 18.50
C ARG A 171 -8.29 -13.62 17.60
N PHE A 172 -7.60 -12.54 17.93
CA PHE A 172 -7.53 -11.33 17.13
C PHE A 172 -6.06 -10.91 17.01
N SER A 173 -5.76 -10.09 16.00
CA SER A 173 -4.40 -9.57 15.81
C SER A 173 -4.21 -8.32 16.65
N MET A 174 -3.09 -8.22 17.37
CA MET A 174 -2.74 -6.95 18.02
C MET A 174 -2.50 -5.85 16.98
N PRO A 175 -2.75 -4.57 17.33
CA PRO A 175 -2.37 -3.45 16.47
C PRO A 175 -0.89 -3.55 16.09
N VAL A 176 -0.55 -3.31 14.82
CA VAL A 176 0.83 -3.40 14.32
C VAL A 176 1.75 -2.47 15.13
N SER A 177 1.20 -1.31 15.46
CA SER A 177 1.87 -0.25 16.18
C SER A 177 2.01 -0.49 17.67
N SER A 178 1.36 -1.52 18.25
CA SER A 178 1.30 -1.70 19.71
C SER A 178 2.67 -1.71 20.39
N ARG A 179 3.71 -2.25 19.72
CA ARG A 179 5.09 -2.31 20.22
C ARG A 179 5.88 -1.00 20.07
N ILE A 180 5.52 -0.17 19.10
CA ILE A 180 6.22 1.08 18.77
C ILE A 180 5.47 2.33 19.25
N ALA A 181 4.18 2.17 19.57
CA ALA A 181 3.27 3.22 19.99
C ALA A 181 3.77 4.06 21.18
N PRO A 182 4.53 3.52 22.16
CA PRO A 182 5.13 4.34 23.21
C PRO A 182 6.25 5.26 22.73
N TYR A 183 6.92 4.90 21.63
CA TYR A 183 8.15 5.54 21.15
C TYR A 183 7.92 6.44 19.94
N VAL A 184 6.72 6.41 19.35
CA VAL A 184 6.42 7.05 18.07
C VAL A 184 5.23 7.99 18.23
N HIS A 185 5.28 9.14 17.55
CA HIS A 185 4.21 10.13 17.58
C HIS A 185 2.85 9.54 17.15
N PRO A 186 1.73 9.86 17.84
CA PRO A 186 0.41 9.27 17.55
C PRO A 186 -0.02 9.34 16.08
N LEU A 187 0.25 10.46 15.39
CA LEU A 187 -0.09 10.61 13.96
C LEU A 187 0.58 9.57 13.05
N ILE A 188 1.81 9.15 13.37
CA ILE A 188 2.53 8.13 12.59
C ILE A 188 1.92 6.76 12.88
N VAL A 189 1.57 6.50 14.14
CA VAL A 189 0.87 5.28 14.57
C VAL A 189 -0.46 5.14 13.84
N GLU A 190 -1.28 6.19 13.83
CA GLU A 190 -2.56 6.21 13.11
C GLU A 190 -2.39 5.98 11.61
N ALA A 191 -1.39 6.61 10.98
CA ALA A 191 -1.11 6.41 9.56
C ALA A 191 -0.72 4.95 9.23
N ILE A 192 0.06 4.30 10.10
CA ILE A 192 0.45 2.89 9.95
C ILE A 192 -0.79 1.99 10.07
N GLU A 193 -1.63 2.20 11.09
CA GLU A 193 -2.84 1.40 11.29
C GLU A 193 -3.86 1.61 10.16
N ALA A 194 -4.03 2.84 9.66
CA ALA A 194 -4.91 3.14 8.54
C ALA A 194 -4.44 2.47 7.23
N ALA A 195 -3.13 2.54 6.94
CA ALA A 195 -2.54 1.83 5.80
C ALA A 195 -2.73 0.32 5.92
N HIS A 196 -2.57 -0.21 7.14
CA HIS A 196 -2.75 -1.63 7.42
C HIS A 196 -4.21 -2.07 7.23
N ALA A 197 -5.17 -1.31 7.76
CA ALA A 197 -6.59 -1.55 7.57
C ALA A 197 -6.99 -1.50 6.08
N CYS A 198 -6.42 -0.56 5.31
CA CYS A 198 -6.66 -0.46 3.87
C CYS A 198 -6.13 -1.69 3.11
N ALA A 199 -4.90 -2.14 3.43
CA ALA A 199 -4.30 -3.33 2.83
C ALA A 199 -5.13 -4.59 3.13
N ARG A 200 -5.63 -4.73 4.36
CA ARG A 200 -6.57 -5.79 4.76
C ARG A 200 -7.90 -5.71 4.01
N ALA A 201 -8.52 -4.54 3.94
CA ALA A 201 -9.79 -4.38 3.24
C ALA A 201 -9.66 -4.72 1.74
N ALA A 202 -8.49 -4.50 1.15
CA ALA A 202 -8.19 -4.95 -0.21
C ALA A 202 -8.02 -6.48 -0.28
N SER A 203 -7.40 -7.12 0.72
CA SER A 203 -7.18 -8.57 0.74
C SER A 203 -8.47 -9.37 0.91
N THR A 204 -9.44 -8.88 1.67
CA THR A 204 -10.75 -9.55 1.86
C THR A 204 -11.59 -9.59 0.58
N ARG A 205 -11.41 -8.62 -0.31
CA ARG A 205 -12.05 -8.58 -1.64
C ARG A 205 -11.46 -9.58 -2.64
N LEU A 206 -10.31 -10.18 -2.33
CA LEU A 206 -9.69 -11.17 -3.19
C LEU A 206 -10.49 -12.49 -3.21
N PRO A 207 -10.41 -13.28 -4.29
CA PRO A 207 -10.91 -14.66 -4.33
C PRO A 207 -10.29 -15.52 -3.24
N SER A 208 -11.03 -16.50 -2.70
CA SER A 208 -10.61 -17.36 -1.58
C SER A 208 -9.24 -18.02 -1.77
N ARG A 209 -8.91 -18.44 -3.00
CA ARG A 209 -7.60 -19.03 -3.35
C ARG A 209 -6.43 -18.06 -3.16
N LEU A 210 -6.66 -16.77 -3.37
CA LEU A 210 -5.66 -15.72 -3.23
C LEU A 210 -5.64 -15.13 -1.81
N ARG A 211 -6.75 -15.24 -1.05
CA ARG A 211 -6.80 -14.78 0.35
C ARG A 211 -5.78 -15.47 1.23
N ALA A 212 -5.60 -16.78 1.10
CA ALA A 212 -4.60 -17.51 1.90
C ALA A 212 -3.18 -17.02 1.62
N SER A 213 -2.85 -16.75 0.36
CA SER A 213 -1.55 -16.19 -0.03
C SER A 213 -1.40 -14.73 0.40
N ALA A 214 -2.47 -13.93 0.33
CA ALA A 214 -2.46 -12.55 0.78
C ALA A 214 -2.33 -12.47 2.31
N ALA A 215 -3.01 -13.33 3.06
CA ALA A 215 -2.89 -13.44 4.52
C ALA A 215 -1.48 -13.86 4.96
N ALA A 216 -0.84 -14.79 4.24
CA ALA A 216 0.54 -15.18 4.47
C ALA A 216 1.54 -14.04 4.14
N ALA A 217 1.29 -13.30 3.06
CA ALA A 217 2.10 -12.12 2.72
C ALA A 217 1.90 -10.98 3.73
N GLU A 218 0.68 -10.82 4.25
CA GLU A 218 0.33 -9.83 5.25
C GLU A 218 0.97 -10.11 6.61
N THR A 219 0.98 -11.36 7.07
CA THR A 219 1.71 -11.78 8.29
C THR A 219 3.21 -11.55 8.13
N TRP A 220 3.78 -11.84 6.97
CA TRP A 220 5.19 -11.54 6.68
C TRP A 220 5.48 -10.03 6.65
N LEU A 221 4.61 -9.23 6.03
CA LEU A 221 4.69 -7.75 6.04
C LEU A 221 4.55 -7.18 7.45
N HIS A 222 3.79 -7.83 8.32
CA HIS A 222 3.62 -7.48 9.72
C HIS A 222 4.88 -7.70 10.53
N GLU A 223 5.45 -8.90 10.45
CA GLU A 223 6.62 -9.27 11.26
C GLU A 223 7.90 -8.59 10.79
N SER A 224 8.00 -8.30 9.50
CA SER A 224 9.23 -7.80 8.86
C SER A 224 9.03 -6.43 8.20
N GLY A 225 7.96 -6.28 7.42
CA GLY A 225 7.76 -5.17 6.49
C GLY A 225 7.55 -3.81 7.13
N VAL A 226 6.82 -3.70 8.25
CA VAL A 226 6.59 -2.41 8.91
C VAL A 226 7.87 -1.86 9.55
N ILE A 227 8.70 -2.73 10.11
CA ILE A 227 10.02 -2.36 10.63
C ILE A 227 10.92 -1.88 9.48
N TYR A 228 10.95 -2.59 8.35
CA TYR A 228 11.74 -2.18 7.19
C TYR A 228 11.21 -0.90 6.53
N ALA A 229 9.90 -0.68 6.49
CA ALA A 229 9.30 0.54 5.98
C ALA A 229 9.62 1.75 6.88
N LEU A 230 9.56 1.58 8.20
CA LEU A 230 9.98 2.60 9.16
C LEU A 230 11.47 2.91 9.03
N ILE A 231 12.33 1.87 8.93
CA ILE A 231 13.76 2.04 8.68
C ILE A 231 14.00 2.77 7.36
N ALA A 232 13.28 2.42 6.29
CA ALA A 232 13.42 3.07 4.99
C ALA A 232 13.02 4.56 5.03
N ILE A 233 11.91 4.88 5.71
CA ILE A 233 11.49 6.28 5.91
C ILE A 233 12.55 7.02 6.73
N LEU A 234 13.03 6.45 7.85
CA LEU A 234 14.06 7.05 8.68
C LEU A 234 15.34 7.33 7.88
N LEU A 235 15.80 6.35 7.10
CA LEU A 235 16.97 6.48 6.22
C LEU A 235 16.76 7.55 5.14
N SER A 236 15.55 7.68 4.60
CA SER A 236 15.23 8.71 3.60
C SER A 236 15.24 10.12 4.18
N VAL A 237 14.76 10.30 5.42
CA VAL A 237 14.80 11.58 6.14
C VAL A 237 16.25 11.96 6.46
N ILE A 238 17.05 11.02 6.97
CA ILE A 238 18.48 11.23 7.23
C ILE A 238 19.21 11.61 5.93
N ALA A 239 18.93 10.92 4.83
CA ALA A 239 19.55 11.21 3.54
C ALA A 239 19.14 12.61 3.01
N ALA A 240 17.88 13.01 3.18
CA ALA A 240 17.40 14.33 2.81
C ALA A 240 18.07 15.45 3.63
N ASP A 241 18.22 15.26 4.94
CA ASP A 241 18.87 16.23 5.82
C ASP A 241 20.36 16.39 5.46
N LEU A 242 21.08 15.29 5.25
CA LEU A 242 22.47 15.31 4.76
C LEU A 242 22.60 15.97 3.37
N ALA A 243 21.60 15.81 2.50
CA ALA A 243 21.59 16.46 1.19
C ALA A 243 21.39 17.98 1.31
N LEU A 244 20.47 18.42 2.18
CA LEU A 244 20.23 19.83 2.48
C LEU A 244 21.47 20.48 3.11
N GLU A 245 22.12 19.82 4.06
CA GLU A 245 23.33 20.32 4.68
C GLU A 245 24.48 20.46 3.67
N ARG A 246 24.67 19.46 2.80
CA ARG A 246 25.64 19.54 1.70
C ARG A 246 25.33 20.68 0.73
N HIS A 247 24.06 20.94 0.45
CA HIS A 247 23.64 22.04 -0.40
C HIS A 247 23.94 23.41 0.27
N ALA A 248 23.62 23.56 1.55
CA ALA A 248 23.94 24.75 2.34
C ALA A 248 25.45 25.02 2.37
N ARG A 249 26.28 24.00 2.62
CA ARG A 249 27.74 24.14 2.59
C ARG A 249 28.24 24.58 1.20
N ARG A 250 27.74 23.98 0.11
CA ARG A 250 28.12 24.37 -1.27
C ARG A 250 27.77 25.82 -1.58
N THR A 251 26.59 26.29 -1.15
CA THR A 251 26.20 27.69 -1.37
C THR A 251 27.04 28.65 -0.54
N GLN A 252 27.40 28.29 0.70
CA GLN A 252 28.33 29.06 1.53
C GLN A 252 29.72 29.16 0.89
N TRP A 253 30.30 28.04 0.43
CA TRP A 253 31.59 28.05 -0.27
C TRP A 253 31.58 28.92 -1.52
N ARG A 254 30.50 28.89 -2.31
CA ARG A 254 30.34 29.79 -3.48
C ARG A 254 30.32 31.26 -3.08
N ARG A 255 29.67 31.61 -1.96
CA ARG A 255 29.67 32.99 -1.45
C ARG A 255 31.06 33.42 -1.00
N VAL A 256 31.77 32.57 -0.25
CA VAL A 256 33.15 32.84 0.20
C VAL A 256 34.10 32.98 -0.99
N ALA A 257 34.04 32.08 -1.97
CA ALA A 257 34.86 32.16 -3.19
C ALA A 257 34.52 33.39 -4.04
N ALA A 258 33.25 33.79 -4.11
CA ALA A 258 32.85 35.02 -4.80
C ALA A 258 33.30 36.29 -4.07
N GLN A 259 33.45 36.25 -2.74
CA GLN A 259 34.00 37.36 -1.95
C GLN A 259 35.52 37.43 -2.07
N SER A 260 36.24 36.30 -1.98
CA SER A 260 37.69 36.26 -2.17
C SER A 260 38.10 36.69 -3.57
N GLY A 261 37.39 36.21 -4.61
CA GLY A 261 37.63 36.60 -5.99
C GLY A 261 37.25 38.06 -6.30
N ARG A 262 36.40 38.70 -5.49
CA ARG A 262 36.16 40.16 -5.57
C ARG A 262 37.26 40.94 -4.87
N GLY A 263 37.75 40.47 -3.72
CA GLY A 263 38.90 41.04 -3.02
C GLY A 263 40.14 41.07 -3.92
N GLU A 264 40.45 39.94 -4.56
CA GLU A 264 41.63 39.83 -5.44
C GLU A 264 41.54 40.75 -6.66
N ARG A 265 40.35 40.88 -7.28
CA ARG A 265 40.12 41.82 -8.38
C ARG A 265 40.24 43.28 -7.93
N ARG A 266 39.81 43.60 -6.71
CA ARG A 266 39.93 44.96 -6.16
C ARG A 266 41.40 45.34 -5.95
N VAL A 267 42.18 44.45 -5.33
CA VAL A 267 43.63 44.66 -5.11
C VAL A 267 44.37 44.82 -6.44
N ARG A 268 44.06 44.00 -7.47
CA ARG A 268 44.67 44.17 -8.80
C ARG A 268 44.34 45.52 -9.44
N ARG A 269 43.08 45.97 -9.35
CA ARG A 269 42.68 47.29 -9.87
C ARG A 269 43.38 48.45 -9.15
N GLU A 270 43.54 48.37 -7.83
CA GLU A 270 44.27 49.37 -7.04
C GLU A 270 45.77 49.38 -7.38
N ALA A 271 46.38 48.21 -7.61
CA ALA A 271 47.76 48.08 -8.06
C ALA A 271 47.96 48.66 -9.47
N ASP A 272 47.05 48.36 -10.42
CA ASP A 272 47.10 48.89 -11.78
C ASP A 272 46.88 50.41 -11.80
N ALA A 273 45.95 50.93 -10.99
CA ALA A 273 45.74 52.37 -10.85
C ALA A 273 46.98 53.07 -10.29
N SER A 274 47.60 52.52 -9.24
CA SER A 274 48.84 53.04 -8.66
C SER A 274 49.99 53.03 -9.68
N ARG A 275 50.07 51.99 -10.52
CA ARG A 275 51.07 51.91 -11.60
C ARG A 275 50.86 52.99 -12.66
N ARG A 276 49.61 53.25 -13.06
CA ARG A 276 49.29 54.32 -14.02
C ARG A 276 49.66 55.71 -13.50
N VAL A 277 49.38 56.00 -12.23
CA VAL A 277 49.76 57.28 -11.60
C VAL A 277 51.29 57.44 -11.60
N ARG A 278 52.05 56.39 -11.27
CA ARG A 278 53.53 56.43 -11.33
C ARG A 278 54.06 56.66 -12.75
N MET A 279 53.48 56.01 -13.76
CA MET A 279 53.90 56.20 -15.16
C MET A 279 53.55 57.60 -15.67
N ALA A 280 52.42 58.18 -15.27
CA ALA A 280 52.05 59.56 -15.59
C ALA A 280 52.99 60.58 -14.94
N ALA A 281 53.37 60.35 -13.67
CA ALA A 281 54.35 61.21 -12.97
C ALA A 281 55.75 61.13 -13.60
N ALA A 282 56.17 59.96 -14.07
CA ALA A 282 57.47 59.78 -14.74
C ALA A 282 57.53 60.33 -16.17
N GLY A 283 56.38 60.49 -16.85
CA GLY A 283 56.31 61.01 -18.23
C GLY A 283 56.19 62.55 -18.33
N GLY A 284 56.07 63.26 -17.21
CA GLY A 284 55.89 64.71 -17.18
C GLY A 284 57.16 65.55 -17.40
N ASP A 285 58.35 64.93 -17.39
CA ASP A 285 59.64 65.65 -17.41
C ASP A 285 60.34 65.67 -18.78
N ALA A 286 59.67 65.21 -19.85
CA ALA A 286 60.29 65.06 -21.18
C ALA A 286 59.81 66.08 -22.24
N GLY A 287 59.21 67.20 -21.82
CA GLY A 287 58.58 68.17 -22.73
C GLY A 287 58.96 69.63 -22.46
N GLY A 288 60.26 69.93 -22.39
CA GLY A 288 60.79 71.28 -22.23
C GLY A 288 62.00 71.52 -23.14
N GLY A 289 61.79 71.48 -24.46
CA GLY A 289 62.86 71.76 -25.40
C GLY A 289 62.38 71.99 -26.83
N SER A 290 62.41 73.26 -27.26
CA SER A 290 62.89 73.74 -28.57
C SER A 290 61.96 74.74 -29.28
N GLY A 291 62.59 75.81 -29.79
CA GLY A 291 62.07 76.73 -30.82
C GLY A 291 61.59 78.06 -30.23
N GLY A 292 62.28 79.20 -30.31
CA GLY A 292 63.19 79.65 -31.35
C GLY A 292 62.40 80.44 -32.39
N ASP A 293 62.30 81.76 -32.23
CA ASP A 293 61.95 82.67 -33.31
C ASP A 293 62.32 84.12 -32.95
N GLY A 294 62.91 84.84 -33.89
CA GLY A 294 63.02 86.30 -33.80
C GLY A 294 64.29 86.94 -34.38
N GLY A 295 64.28 87.20 -35.69
CA GLY A 295 64.49 88.58 -36.17
C GLY A 295 65.72 88.86 -37.05
N ASP A 296 65.47 89.03 -38.35
CA ASP A 296 66.29 89.77 -39.31
C ASP A 296 66.40 91.27 -38.94
N GLY A 297 67.54 91.89 -39.30
CA GLY A 297 67.78 93.34 -39.26
C GLY A 297 69.23 93.73 -39.08
#